data_AF-A0A2N1AKN3-F1
#
_entry.id   AF-A0A2N1AKN3-F1
#
_cell.length_a   1.000
_cell.length_b   1.000
_cell.length_c   1.000
_cell.angle_alpha   90.00
_cell.angle_beta   90.00
_cell.angle_gamma   90.00
#
_symmetry.space_group_name_H-M   'P 1'
#
loop_
_entity.id
_entity.type
_entity.pdbx_description
1 polymer ?
#
loop_
_entity_poly.entity_id
_entity_poly.type
_entity_poly.pdbx_seq_one_letter_code
_entity_poly.pdbx_strand_id
1 'polypeptide(L)'
;MDYEEFFQEASEKEIVLSLDQFSDSVSHRLSNEALFHLPLLAMTILLLSKTRRKPKSDELGQLIGECFERTFSGFKGSSQHLGWSANLRMRTVKALTFLETVSLVEVDRHDSRIKATDFGKKVVSKAIDVQSDLGYTLQVIERNYFDLQIEKQIAMDLE
;
A
#
# COMPACT_ATOMS: atom_id res chain seq x y z
N MET A 1 11.06 34.01 -27.29
CA MET A 1 11.92 33.14 -28.13
C MET A 1 11.04 32.68 -29.26
N ASP A 2 11.45 32.96 -30.49
CA ASP A 2 10.75 32.49 -31.67
C ASP A 2 11.15 31.01 -31.88
N TYR A 3 10.18 30.12 -31.73
CA TYR A 3 10.45 28.69 -31.81
C TYR A 3 10.84 28.28 -33.23
N GLU A 4 10.34 28.99 -34.25
CA GLU A 4 10.66 28.69 -35.65
C GLU A 4 12.14 28.96 -35.95
N GLU A 5 12.66 30.09 -35.50
CA GLU A 5 14.07 30.46 -35.63
C GLU A 5 15.00 29.44 -34.95
N PHE A 6 14.61 28.98 -33.76
CA PHE A 6 15.35 27.95 -33.02
C PHE A 6 15.42 26.60 -33.77
N PHE A 7 14.30 26.11 -34.31
CA PHE A 7 14.29 24.84 -35.04
C PHE A 7 15.01 24.93 -36.39
N GLN A 8 14.94 26.09 -37.05
CA GLN A 8 15.69 26.38 -38.28
C GLN A 8 17.20 26.27 -38.04
N GLU A 9 17.71 26.97 -37.01
CA GLU A 9 19.13 26.93 -36.66
C GLU A 9 19.59 25.55 -36.20
N ALA A 10 18.76 24.83 -35.44
CA ALA A 10 19.08 23.49 -34.97
C ALA A 10 19.19 22.49 -36.14
N SER A 11 18.36 22.66 -37.18
CA SER A 11 18.42 21.87 -38.40
C SER A 11 19.66 22.19 -39.24
N GLU A 12 20.02 23.47 -39.38
CA GLU A 12 21.21 23.90 -40.13
C GLU A 12 22.52 23.42 -39.48
N LYS A 13 22.54 23.34 -38.15
CA LYS A 13 23.70 22.89 -37.36
C LYS A 13 23.77 21.37 -37.19
N GLU A 14 22.90 20.61 -37.88
CA GLU A 14 22.77 19.15 -37.76
C GLU A 14 22.77 18.68 -36.29
N ILE A 15 22.03 19.40 -35.43
CA ILE A 15 21.95 19.05 -34.01
C ILE A 15 21.09 17.80 -33.88
N VAL A 16 21.72 16.64 -33.99
CA VAL A 16 21.10 15.36 -33.70
C VAL A 16 21.06 15.19 -32.20
N LEU A 17 19.91 15.48 -31.60
CA LEU A 17 19.61 15.03 -30.26
C LEU A 17 19.48 13.50 -30.33
N SER A 18 20.54 12.82 -29.93
CA SER A 18 20.46 11.41 -29.58
C SER A 18 19.58 11.34 -28.35
N LEU A 19 18.27 11.22 -28.57
CA LEU A 19 17.38 10.68 -27.57
C LEU A 19 17.85 9.24 -27.42
N ASP A 20 18.83 9.03 -26.53
CA ASP A 20 19.13 7.72 -25.99
C ASP A 20 17.78 7.11 -25.74
N GLN A 21 17.55 6.02 -26.46
CA GLN A 21 16.27 5.38 -26.64
C GLN A 21 15.45 5.64 -25.38
N PHE A 22 14.24 6.16 -25.54
CA PHE A 22 13.19 5.67 -24.68
C PHE A 22 13.18 4.17 -24.94
N SER A 23 14.13 3.44 -24.31
CA SER A 23 13.83 2.13 -23.82
C SER A 23 12.49 2.38 -23.21
N ASP A 24 11.47 1.73 -23.78
CA ASP A 24 10.43 1.21 -22.94
C ASP A 24 11.23 0.59 -21.80
N SER A 25 11.45 1.38 -20.74
CA SER A 25 11.86 0.85 -19.48
C SER A 25 10.73 -0.11 -19.31
N VAL A 26 11.00 -1.40 -19.56
CA VAL A 26 10.12 -2.48 -19.17
C VAL A 26 10.00 -2.16 -17.72
N SER A 27 8.95 -1.43 -17.38
CA SER A 27 8.73 -1.03 -16.03
C SER A 27 8.58 -2.40 -15.44
N HIS A 28 9.62 -2.84 -14.72
CA HIS A 28 9.48 -3.87 -13.73
C HIS A 28 8.56 -3.21 -12.70
N ARG A 29 7.30 -2.95 -13.10
CA ARG A 29 6.11 -2.96 -12.27
C ARG A 29 6.32 -4.25 -11.55
N LEU A 30 6.79 -4.12 -10.32
CA LEU A 30 7.05 -5.21 -9.41
C LEU A 30 5.90 -6.18 -9.65
N SER A 31 6.18 -7.39 -10.15
CA SER A 31 5.13 -8.36 -10.40
C SER A 31 4.34 -8.42 -9.11
N ASN A 32 3.06 -8.01 -9.13
CA ASN A 32 2.28 -7.70 -7.92
C ASN A 32 2.39 -8.83 -6.86
N GLU A 33 2.62 -10.06 -7.32
CA GLU A 33 2.87 -11.27 -6.52
C GLU A 33 4.08 -11.22 -5.56
N ALA A 34 5.13 -10.49 -5.91
CA ALA A 34 6.36 -10.40 -5.12
C ALA A 34 6.15 -9.56 -3.86
N LEU A 35 5.37 -8.47 -3.90
CA LEU A 35 5.13 -7.62 -2.73
C LEU A 35 4.16 -8.19 -1.70
N PHE A 36 3.37 -9.20 -2.06
CA PHE A 36 2.47 -9.86 -1.13
C PHE A 36 3.20 -10.89 -0.26
N HIS A 37 4.36 -10.51 0.28
CA HIS A 37 5.05 -11.31 1.27
C HIS A 37 4.20 -11.38 2.53
N LEU A 38 3.92 -12.61 2.97
CA LEU A 38 3.09 -12.89 4.14
C LEU A 38 3.52 -12.11 5.41
N PRO A 39 4.82 -11.92 5.70
CA PRO A 39 5.26 -11.15 6.87
C PRO A 39 4.82 -9.69 6.83
N LEU A 40 4.95 -9.02 5.68
CA LEU A 40 4.54 -7.62 5.55
C LEU A 40 3.02 -7.48 5.70
N LEU A 41 2.26 -8.36 5.04
CA LEU A 41 0.79 -8.39 5.20
C LEU A 41 0.38 -8.61 6.65
N ALA A 42 1.03 -9.55 7.35
CA ALA A 42 0.76 -9.81 8.77
C ALA A 42 1.07 -8.58 9.64
N MET A 43 2.20 -7.92 9.42
CA MET A 43 2.56 -6.70 10.15
C MET A 43 1.56 -5.56 9.87
N THR A 44 1.13 -5.39 8.63
CA THR A 44 0.11 -4.41 8.26
C THR A 44 -1.23 -4.73 8.92
N ILE A 45 -1.72 -5.97 8.86
CA ILE A 45 -2.98 -6.35 9.53
C ILE A 45 -2.90 -6.07 11.03
N LEU A 46 -1.78 -6.45 11.67
CA LEU A 46 -1.58 -6.24 13.09
C LEU A 46 -1.56 -4.74 13.46
N LEU A 47 -0.92 -3.92 12.62
CA LEU A 47 -0.92 -2.45 12.73
C LEU A 47 -2.33 -1.88 12.67
N LEU A 48 -3.10 -2.22 11.64
CA LEU A 48 -4.46 -1.71 11.46
C LEU A 48 -5.38 -2.15 12.61
N SER A 49 -5.18 -3.36 13.13
CA SER A 49 -5.97 -3.96 14.22
C SER A 49 -5.70 -3.33 15.60
N LYS A 50 -4.61 -2.59 15.75
CA LYS A 50 -4.27 -1.81 16.95
C LYS A 50 -5.02 -0.46 17.00
N THR A 51 -5.47 0.06 15.86
CA THR A 51 -6.04 1.40 15.77
C THR A 51 -7.46 1.48 16.39
N ARG A 52 -7.96 2.70 16.58
CA ARG A 52 -9.30 2.94 17.15
C ARG A 52 -10.42 2.46 16.23
N ARG A 53 -10.31 2.72 14.93
CA ARG A 53 -11.25 2.23 13.90
C ARG A 53 -10.72 0.90 13.39
N LYS A 54 -11.29 -0.19 13.89
CA LYS A 54 -10.80 -1.54 13.58
C LYS A 54 -11.34 -2.01 12.23
N PRO A 55 -10.50 -2.56 11.34
CA PRO A 55 -10.95 -3.08 10.06
C PRO A 55 -11.84 -4.30 10.27
N LYS A 56 -12.83 -4.48 9.39
CA LYS A 56 -13.55 -5.74 9.27
C LYS A 56 -12.76 -6.74 8.43
N SER A 57 -13.00 -8.03 8.65
CA SER A 57 -12.30 -9.11 7.95
C SER A 57 -12.63 -9.20 6.46
N ASP A 58 -13.85 -8.84 6.05
CA ASP A 58 -14.32 -8.82 4.66
C ASP A 58 -13.72 -7.67 3.84
N GLU A 59 -13.49 -6.51 4.45
CA GLU A 59 -12.90 -5.32 3.82
C GLU A 59 -11.35 -5.34 3.81
N LEU A 60 -10.72 -6.28 4.52
CA LEU A 60 -9.29 -6.25 4.84
C LEU A 60 -8.39 -6.22 3.59
N GLY A 61 -8.71 -7.04 2.59
CA GLY A 61 -7.93 -7.10 1.35
C GLY A 61 -7.99 -5.79 0.56
N GLN A 62 -9.16 -5.14 0.54
CA GLN A 62 -9.32 -3.84 -0.11
C GLN A 62 -8.54 -2.75 0.61
N LEU A 63 -8.71 -2.64 1.93
CA LEU A 63 -8.03 -1.64 2.75
C LEU A 63 -6.50 -1.74 2.64
N ILE A 64 -5.95 -2.95 2.72
CA ILE A 64 -4.50 -3.16 2.57
C ILE A 64 -4.04 -2.78 1.17
N GLY A 65 -4.81 -3.13 0.14
CA GLY A 65 -4.51 -2.75 -1.24
C GLY A 65 -4.44 -1.23 -1.40
N GLU A 66 -5.44 -0.50 -0.93
CA GLU A 66 -5.49 0.97 -0.96
C GLU A 66 -4.32 1.59 -0.18
N CYS A 67 -3.99 1.07 1.02
CA CYS A 67 -2.83 1.52 1.79
C CYS A 67 -1.51 1.29 1.04
N PHE A 68 -1.34 0.13 0.40
CA PHE A 68 -0.11 -0.21 -0.31
C PHE A 68 0.07 0.64 -1.58
N GLU A 69 -1.00 0.89 -2.32
CA GLU A 69 -0.98 1.79 -3.48
C GLU A 69 -0.53 3.22 -3.11
N ARG A 70 -0.98 3.73 -1.96
CA ARG A 70 -0.60 5.05 -1.47
C ARG A 70 0.83 5.09 -0.92
N THR A 71 1.29 3.98 -0.34
CA THR A 71 2.60 3.89 0.32
C THR A 71 3.74 3.64 -0.66
N PHE A 72 3.57 2.72 -1.61
CA PHE A 72 4.65 2.24 -2.46
C PHE A 72 4.58 2.87 -3.85
N SER A 73 5.65 3.57 -4.24
CA SER A 73 5.74 4.25 -5.55
C SER A 73 5.55 3.31 -6.74
N GLY A 74 5.94 2.03 -6.61
CA GLY A 74 5.79 1.01 -7.66
C GLY A 74 4.34 0.67 -8.04
N PHE A 75 3.35 1.12 -7.26
CA PHE A 75 1.93 0.92 -7.55
C PHE A 75 1.18 2.21 -7.92
N LYS A 76 1.85 3.37 -7.87
CA LYS A 76 1.23 4.63 -8.31
C LYS A 76 0.98 4.58 -9.81
N GLY A 77 -0.29 4.61 -10.20
CA GLY A 77 -0.71 4.50 -11.61
C GLY A 77 -0.72 3.07 -12.16
N SER A 78 -0.68 2.05 -11.29
CA SER A 78 -0.93 0.68 -11.74
C SER A 78 -2.38 0.57 -12.22
N SER A 79 -2.59 0.01 -13.42
CA SER A 79 -3.92 -0.19 -14.03
C SER A 79 -4.75 -1.28 -13.32
N GLN A 80 -4.18 -1.94 -12.31
CA GLN A 80 -4.84 -2.96 -11.52
C GLN A 80 -5.06 -2.40 -10.11
N HIS A 81 -6.28 -2.01 -9.78
CA HIS A 81 -6.63 -1.64 -8.41
C HIS A 81 -6.29 -2.80 -7.46
N LEU A 82 -5.26 -2.63 -6.65
CA LEU A 82 -4.66 -3.66 -5.80
C LEU A 82 -5.67 -4.24 -4.82
N GLY A 83 -6.59 -3.40 -4.32
CA GLY A 83 -7.70 -3.84 -3.46
C GLY A 83 -8.67 -4.86 -4.12
N TRP A 84 -8.60 -5.00 -5.44
CA TRP A 84 -9.40 -5.94 -6.24
C TRP A 84 -8.61 -7.19 -6.65
N SER A 85 -7.32 -7.25 -6.33
CA SER A 85 -6.48 -8.42 -6.59
C SER A 85 -6.95 -9.63 -5.78
N ALA A 86 -7.40 -10.68 -6.48
CA ALA A 86 -7.77 -11.95 -5.87
C ALA A 86 -6.59 -12.60 -5.12
N ASN A 87 -5.37 -12.45 -5.64
CA ASN A 87 -4.16 -12.96 -5.01
C ASN A 87 -3.86 -12.22 -3.69
N LEU A 88 -3.98 -10.88 -3.68
CA LEU A 88 -3.84 -10.12 -2.43
C LEU A 88 -4.88 -10.58 -1.41
N ARG A 89 -6.15 -10.65 -1.78
CA ARG A 89 -7.24 -11.06 -0.87
C ARG A 89 -6.97 -12.44 -0.27
N MET A 90 -6.56 -13.43 -1.08
CA MET A 90 -6.21 -14.76 -0.57
C MET A 90 -5.03 -14.73 0.40
N ARG A 91 -3.98 -13.96 0.09
CA ARG A 91 -2.80 -13.85 0.96
C ARG A 91 -3.09 -13.08 2.25
N THR A 92 -3.97 -12.09 2.20
CA THR A 92 -4.48 -11.36 3.36
C THR A 92 -5.24 -12.30 4.30
N VAL A 93 -6.08 -13.20 3.77
CA VAL A 93 -6.73 -14.25 4.58
C VAL A 93 -5.69 -15.14 5.25
N LYS A 94 -4.69 -15.63 4.50
CA LYS A 94 -3.61 -16.45 5.08
C LYS A 94 -2.84 -15.73 6.18
N ALA A 95 -2.56 -14.44 6.00
CA ALA A 95 -1.86 -13.61 6.99
C ALA A 95 -2.73 -13.40 8.25
N LEU A 96 -4.03 -13.14 8.09
CA LEU A 96 -4.96 -13.04 9.20
C LEU A 96 -5.05 -14.35 9.98
N THR A 97 -5.21 -15.49 9.29
CA THR A 97 -5.24 -16.81 9.92
C THR A 97 -3.96 -17.11 10.68
N PHE A 98 -2.80 -16.75 10.12
CA PHE A 98 -1.53 -16.86 10.84
C PHE A 98 -1.55 -16.06 12.14
N LEU A 99 -1.93 -14.79 12.10
CA LEU A 99 -1.98 -13.91 13.28
C LEU A 99 -2.96 -14.40 14.35
N GLU A 100 -4.12 -14.92 13.96
CA GLU A 100 -5.08 -15.54 14.90
C GLU A 100 -4.49 -16.81 15.52
N THR A 101 -3.86 -17.66 14.71
CA THR A 101 -3.24 -18.92 15.17
C THR A 101 -2.16 -18.68 16.21
N VAL A 102 -1.39 -17.59 16.06
CA VAL A 102 -0.36 -17.19 17.04
C VAL A 102 -0.87 -16.21 18.10
N SER A 103 -2.19 -15.99 18.20
CA SER A 103 -2.85 -15.15 19.21
C SER A 103 -2.37 -13.69 19.25
N LEU A 104 -1.97 -13.14 18.10
CA LEU A 104 -1.63 -11.72 17.96
C LEU A 104 -2.85 -10.85 17.64
N VAL A 105 -3.88 -11.44 17.05
CA VAL A 105 -5.18 -10.80 16.78
C VAL A 105 -6.32 -11.75 17.13
N GLU A 106 -7.50 -11.17 17.28
CA GLU A 106 -8.78 -11.88 17.44
C GLU A 106 -9.80 -11.26 16.48
N VAL A 107 -10.57 -12.10 15.79
CA VAL A 107 -11.73 -11.65 15.00
C VAL A 107 -12.98 -11.74 15.88
N ASP A 108 -13.65 -10.61 16.07
CA ASP A 108 -14.90 -10.56 16.81
C ASP A 108 -16.01 -11.30 16.05
N ARG A 109 -16.67 -12.25 16.70
CA ARG A 109 -17.71 -13.07 16.08
C ARG A 109 -19.01 -12.32 15.78
N HIS A 110 -19.25 -11.19 16.44
CA HIS A 110 -20.50 -10.43 16.29
C HIS A 110 -20.44 -9.43 15.14
N ASP A 111 -19.31 -8.71 15.00
CA ASP A 111 -19.17 -7.64 14.00
C ASP A 111 -18.03 -7.85 13.00
N SER A 112 -17.34 -8.99 13.07
CA SER A 112 -16.22 -9.37 12.20
C SER A 112 -15.03 -8.41 12.24
N ARG A 113 -14.94 -7.54 13.26
CA ARG A 113 -13.81 -6.63 13.42
C ARG A 113 -12.60 -7.34 13.99
N ILE A 114 -11.43 -6.97 13.45
CA ILE A 114 -10.16 -7.54 13.85
C ILE A 114 -9.56 -6.69 14.97
N LYS A 115 -9.25 -7.33 16.10
CA LYS A 115 -8.73 -6.69 17.32
C LYS A 115 -7.32 -7.22 17.59
N ALA A 116 -6.34 -6.34 17.74
CA ALA A 116 -5.03 -6.76 18.23
C ALA A 116 -5.12 -7.17 19.72
N THR A 117 -4.53 -8.30 20.09
CA THR A 117 -4.36 -8.70 21.49
C THR A 117 -3.35 -7.78 22.17
N ASP A 118 -3.25 -7.81 23.50
CA ASP A 118 -2.26 -7.01 24.21
C ASP A 118 -0.82 -7.40 23.85
N PHE A 119 -0.59 -8.68 23.54
CA PHE A 119 0.69 -9.13 23.00
C PHE A 119 0.91 -8.61 21.58
N GLY A 120 -0.11 -8.70 20.71
CA GLY A 120 -0.08 -8.15 19.36
C GLY A 120 0.27 -6.66 19.31
N LYS A 121 -0.35 -5.86 20.18
CA LYS A 121 -0.06 -4.42 20.32
C LYS A 121 1.40 -4.16 20.68
N LYS A 122 2.00 -4.96 21.58
CA LYS A 122 3.42 -4.84 21.96
C LYS A 122 4.33 -5.18 20.78
N VAL A 123 4.03 -6.26 20.06
CA VAL A 123 4.81 -6.69 18.89
C VAL A 123 4.87 -5.59 17.83
N VAL A 124 3.71 -5.06 17.42
CA VAL A 124 3.68 -4.05 16.37
C VAL A 124 4.25 -2.70 16.83
N SER A 125 4.06 -2.33 18.09
CA SER A 125 4.64 -1.08 18.62
C SER A 125 6.17 -1.16 18.62
N LYS A 126 6.74 -2.30 19.03
CA LYS A 126 8.19 -2.52 18.92
C LYS A 126 8.69 -2.42 17.47
N ALA A 127 7.94 -2.93 16.49
CA ALA A 127 8.32 -2.83 15.08
C ALA A 127 8.30 -1.39 14.55
N ILE A 128 7.37 -0.56 15.02
CA ILE A 128 7.27 0.86 14.67
C ILE A 128 8.37 1.70 15.33
N ASP A 129 8.70 1.40 16.58
CA ASP A 129 9.66 2.19 17.38
C ASP A 129 11.12 2.01 16.92
N VAL A 130 11.42 0.91 16.23
CA VAL A 130 12.75 0.66 15.67
C VAL A 130 12.97 1.55 14.44
N GLN A 131 14.01 2.38 14.48
CA GLN A 131 14.48 3.17 13.33
C GLN A 131 14.99 2.23 12.23
N SER A 132 14.07 1.79 11.39
CA SER A 132 14.28 0.85 10.29
C SER A 132 13.33 1.18 9.16
N ASP A 133 13.65 0.71 7.95
CA ASP A 133 12.79 0.88 6.79
C ASP A 133 11.39 0.28 7.02
N LEU A 134 11.30 -0.83 7.75
CA LEU A 134 10.03 -1.42 8.15
C LEU A 134 9.25 -0.49 9.08
N GLY A 135 9.89 0.04 10.13
CA GLY A 135 9.26 0.97 11.07
C GLY A 135 8.71 2.20 10.36
N TYR A 136 9.52 2.82 9.50
CA TYR A 136 9.09 3.94 8.66
C TYR A 136 7.91 3.56 7.75
N THR A 137 8.00 2.42 7.06
CA THR A 137 6.94 1.94 6.16
C THR A 137 5.62 1.73 6.91
N LEU A 138 5.67 1.14 8.11
CA LEU A 138 4.49 0.93 8.95
C LEU A 138 3.87 2.26 9.41
N GLN A 139 4.67 3.27 9.75
CA GLN A 139 4.16 4.61 10.10
C GLN A 139 3.45 5.27 8.91
N VAL A 140 4.01 5.15 7.70
CA VAL A 140 3.38 5.69 6.48
C VAL A 140 2.06 4.97 6.18
N ILE A 141 2.02 3.64 6.33
CA ILE A 141 0.80 2.84 6.17
C ILE A 141 -0.26 3.26 7.20
N GLU A 142 0.11 3.44 8.47
CA GLU A 142 -0.81 3.87 9.54
C GLU A 142 -1.47 5.21 9.20
N ARG A 143 -0.67 6.18 8.73
CA ARG A 143 -1.18 7.47 8.28
C ARG A 143 -2.14 7.33 7.10
N ASN A 144 -1.75 6.59 6.07
CA ASN A 144 -2.59 6.37 4.89
C ASN A 144 -3.92 5.68 5.26
N TYR A 145 -3.90 4.76 6.22
CA TYR A 145 -5.12 4.13 6.73
C TYR A 145 -6.04 5.16 7.41
N PHE A 146 -5.48 6.03 8.25
CA PHE A 146 -6.25 7.09 8.91
C PHE A 146 -6.88 8.05 7.89
N ASP A 147 -6.12 8.47 6.88
CA ASP A 147 -6.59 9.34 5.80
C ASP A 147 -7.75 8.69 5.03
N LEU A 148 -7.62 7.41 4.66
CA LEU A 148 -8.69 6.63 4.03
C LEU A 148 -9.97 6.56 4.87
N GLN A 149 -9.82 6.44 6.19
CA GLN A 149 -10.97 6.40 7.11
C GLN A 149 -11.68 7.76 7.21
N ILE A 150 -10.92 8.86 7.15
CA ILE A 150 -11.48 10.22 7.12
C ILE A 150 -12.20 10.46 5.80
N GLU A 151 -11.56 10.14 4.66
CA GLU A 151 -12.17 10.30 3.34
C GLU A 151 -13.50 9.56 3.24
N LYS A 152 -13.55 8.30 3.73
CA LYS A 152 -14.80 7.51 3.78
C LYS A 152 -15.86 8.17 4.67
N GLN A 153 -15.48 8.77 5.79
CA GLN A 153 -16.43 9.48 6.66
C GLN A 153 -16.99 10.72 5.97
N ILE A 154 -16.13 11.55 5.38
CA ILE A 154 -16.53 12.78 4.69
C ILE A 154 -17.48 12.46 3.53
N ALA A 155 -17.19 11.40 2.76
CA ALA A 155 -18.05 10.96 1.67
C ALA A 155 -19.45 10.56 2.16
N MET A 156 -19.56 9.86 3.29
CA MET A 156 -20.85 9.49 3.89
C MET A 156 -21.62 10.69 4.45
N ASP A 157 -20.93 11.71 4.96
CA ASP A 157 -21.57 12.90 5.53
C ASP A 157 -22.11 13.86 4.44
N LEU A 158 -21.69 13.68 3.18
CA LEU A 158 -22.11 14.45 2.01
C LEU A 158 -23.30 13.82 1.26
N GLU A 159 -23.63 12.56 1.55
CA GLU A 159 -24.80 11.83 1.00
C GLU A 159 -26.04 11.98 1.88
#